data_AF-A0AA39MIX9-F1
#
_entry.id   AF-A0AA39MIX9-F1
#
_cell.length_a   1.000
_cell.length_b   1.000
_cell.length_c   1.000
_cell.angle_alpha   90.00
_cell.angle_beta   90.00
_cell.angle_gamma   90.00
#
_symmetry.space_group_name_H-M   'P 1'
#
loop_
_entity.id
_entity.type
_entity.pdbx_description
1 polymer ?
#
loop_
_entity_poly.entity_id
_entity_poly.type
_entity_poly.pdbx_seq_one_letter_code
_entity_poly.pdbx_strand_id
1 'polypeptide(L)'
;MYLRLADWYGVGEWNIQHLPFGLILKHTHNRPPEIEANNIKFIHKNTSIPVPRVLDVRPDIPTGTKLPDGLILMTKVEGVTLQDWLWARTKYPPEFHRYITLLGGPPQMRGKQSLKEISEILRTFEPVLDLSDGAQLIDDLKRALTELRSIPPPSGEVSGPHSLPFIYMRYTDRRVLQPFKSIRAFHDMLLSDVSWESRIPRLQQLASPVYDKPHRLYFSHCDLTKTNVIVSEDGRLAAIVDWETAGWFLSIGSLR
;
A
#
# COMPACT_ATOMS: atom_id res chain seq x y z
N MET A 1 -10.49 25.30 -7.43
CA MET A 1 -9.55 24.65 -8.37
C MET A 1 -8.19 24.71 -7.69
N TYR A 2 -7.68 23.73 -6.94
CA TYR A 2 -8.05 22.36 -6.61
C TYR A 2 -8.30 22.24 -5.10
N LEU A 3 -9.56 22.08 -4.71
CA LEU A 3 -10.01 21.65 -3.39
C LEU A 3 -11.31 20.93 -3.69
N ARG A 4 -11.24 19.63 -3.94
CA ARG A 4 -12.39 18.73 -3.93
C ARG A 4 -11.90 17.29 -4.09
N LEU A 5 -12.27 16.49 -3.09
CA LEU A 5 -12.23 15.03 -2.98
C LEU A 5 -11.20 14.44 -1.99
N ALA A 6 -10.71 15.26 -1.06
CA ALA A 6 -10.54 14.81 0.33
C ALA A 6 -11.94 14.64 0.92
N ASP A 7 -12.50 13.45 0.81
CA ASP A 7 -13.53 12.86 1.68
C ASP A 7 -14.10 11.69 0.89
N TRP A 8 -13.83 10.46 1.36
CA TRP A 8 -14.75 9.31 1.39
C TRP A 8 -14.07 8.00 1.82
N TYR A 9 -12.76 7.97 2.09
CA TYR A 9 -12.11 6.83 2.77
C TYR A 9 -11.07 7.18 3.86
N GLY A 10 -11.00 8.43 4.32
CA GLY A 10 -10.38 8.75 5.62
C GLY A 10 -8.87 8.49 5.78
N VAL A 11 -8.08 8.36 4.71
CA VAL A 11 -6.61 8.29 4.82
C VAL A 11 -5.99 8.86 3.53
N GLY A 12 -5.10 9.86 3.63
CA GLY A 12 -4.30 10.28 2.46
C GLY A 12 -3.58 11.63 2.57
N GLU A 13 -4.25 12.70 3.02
CA GLU A 13 -3.68 14.05 2.87
C GLU A 13 -2.96 14.61 4.10
N TRP A 14 -3.07 13.98 5.27
CA TRP A 14 -2.45 14.51 6.51
C TRP A 14 -0.95 14.23 6.65
N ASN A 15 -0.41 13.29 5.87
CA ASN A 15 0.94 12.74 6.12
C ASN A 15 2.01 13.31 5.19
N ILE A 16 1.64 14.11 4.19
CA ILE A 16 2.54 14.57 3.14
C ILE A 16 2.48 16.09 3.08
N GLN A 17 3.63 16.73 3.21
CA GLN A 17 3.79 18.16 2.97
C GLN A 17 4.64 18.36 1.73
N HIS A 18 4.09 19.06 0.73
CA HIS A 18 4.83 19.48 -0.44
C HIS A 18 5.71 20.68 -0.09
N LEU A 19 7.00 20.56 -0.38
CA LEU A 19 7.98 21.62 -0.18
C LEU A 19 8.44 22.18 -1.53
N PRO A 20 8.98 23.41 -1.58
CA PRO A 20 9.62 23.95 -2.77
C PRO A 20 10.72 23.02 -3.33
N PHE A 21 11.08 23.24 -4.60
CA PHE A 21 12.16 22.54 -5.29
C PHE A 21 11.93 21.03 -5.52
N GLY A 22 10.67 20.60 -5.61
CA GLY A 22 10.33 19.21 -5.88
C GLY A 22 10.66 18.30 -4.70
N LEU A 23 10.40 18.76 -3.48
CA LEU A 23 10.63 18.01 -2.25
C LEU A 23 9.31 17.66 -1.55
N ILE A 24 9.34 16.56 -0.82
CA ILE A 24 8.25 16.09 0.04
C ILE A 24 8.80 15.84 1.44
N LEU A 25 8.04 16.28 2.44
CA LEU A 25 8.20 15.87 3.82
C LEU A 25 7.06 14.92 4.18
N LYS A 26 7.39 13.66 4.47
CA LYS A 26 6.43 12.64 4.92
C LYS A 26 6.48 12.51 6.45
N HIS A 27 5.32 12.57 7.07
CA HIS A 27 5.09 12.30 8.49
C HIS A 27 4.77 10.84 8.69
N THR A 28 5.54 10.17 9.54
CA THR A 28 5.37 8.75 9.85
C THR A 28 4.53 8.52 11.12
N HIS A 29 4.14 9.60 11.80
CA HIS A 29 3.47 9.60 13.11
C HIS A 29 4.34 8.89 14.15
N ASN A 30 3.70 8.10 15.02
CA ASN A 30 4.34 7.28 16.07
C ASN A 30 5.13 6.07 15.54
N ARG A 31 5.55 6.07 14.27
CA ARG A 31 6.26 4.94 13.63
C ARG A 31 7.67 5.36 13.25
N PRO A 32 8.69 4.49 13.47
CA PRO A 32 10.07 4.80 13.16
C PRO A 32 10.25 5.11 11.65
N PRO A 33 10.63 6.33 11.27
CA PRO A 33 10.76 6.72 9.87
C PRO A 33 11.91 6.01 9.16
N GLU A 34 12.86 5.44 9.91
CA GLU A 34 13.96 4.64 9.40
C GLU A 34 13.48 3.39 8.68
N ILE A 35 12.34 2.80 9.06
CA ILE A 35 11.86 1.56 8.44
C ILE A 35 11.55 1.82 6.97
N GLU A 36 10.70 2.79 6.67
CA GLU A 36 10.36 3.12 5.28
C GLU A 36 11.57 3.66 4.52
N ALA A 37 12.35 4.55 5.13
CA ALA A 37 13.53 5.12 4.49
C ALA A 37 14.56 4.04 4.10
N ASN A 38 14.78 3.04 4.95
CA ASN A 38 15.66 1.92 4.66
C ASN A 38 15.07 1.00 3.59
N ASN A 39 13.76 0.78 3.59
CA ASN A 39 13.08 0.02 2.54
C ASN A 39 13.26 0.69 1.16
N ILE A 40 13.06 2.00 1.08
CA ILE A 40 13.26 2.77 -0.16
C ILE A 40 14.72 2.66 -0.64
N LYS A 41 15.69 2.88 0.26
CA LYS A 41 17.12 2.76 -0.07
C LYS A 41 17.48 1.34 -0.51
N PHE A 42 16.89 0.33 0.11
CA PHE A 42 17.08 -1.07 -0.23
C PHE A 42 16.55 -1.37 -1.65
N ILE A 43 15.34 -0.92 -1.99
CA ILE A 43 14.77 -1.10 -3.33
C ILE A 43 15.60 -0.38 -4.39
N HIS A 44 16.00 0.87 -4.13
CA HIS A 44 16.84 1.64 -5.04
C HIS A 44 18.18 0.94 -5.35
N LYS A 45 18.76 0.25 -4.35
CA LYS A 45 20.03 -0.46 -4.51
C LYS A 45 19.90 -1.80 -5.24
N ASN A 46 18.78 -2.51 -5.08
CA ASN A 46 18.65 -3.91 -5.50
C ASN A 46 17.76 -4.10 -6.75
N THR A 47 17.14 -3.05 -7.26
CA THR A 47 16.19 -3.13 -8.39
C THR A 47 16.33 -1.90 -9.29
N SER A 48 15.74 -1.99 -10.47
CA SER A 48 15.51 -0.86 -11.38
C SER A 48 14.22 -0.10 -11.09
N ILE A 49 13.47 -0.49 -10.04
CA ILE A 49 12.18 0.09 -9.70
C ILE A 49 12.38 1.55 -9.30
N PRO A 50 11.70 2.49 -9.96
CA PRO A 50 11.80 3.88 -9.58
C PRO A 50 11.11 4.11 -8.22
N VAL A 51 11.83 4.80 -7.34
CA VAL A 51 11.39 5.14 -5.98
C VAL A 51 11.85 6.57 -5.65
N PRO A 52 11.19 7.28 -4.71
CA PRO A 52 11.66 8.57 -4.23
C PRO A 52 13.08 8.47 -3.67
N ARG A 53 13.91 9.50 -3.89
CA ARG A 53 15.22 9.56 -3.26
C ARG A 53 15.08 10.11 -1.85
N VAL A 54 15.40 9.30 -0.86
CA VAL A 54 15.48 9.73 0.55
C VAL A 54 16.69 10.65 0.73
N LEU A 55 16.45 11.86 1.25
CA LEU A 55 17.47 12.87 1.50
C LEU A 55 17.86 12.90 2.98
N ASP A 56 16.88 12.83 3.88
CA ASP A 56 17.11 12.84 5.32
C ASP A 56 15.98 12.14 6.09
N VAL A 57 16.28 11.71 7.31
CA VAL A 57 15.34 11.07 8.24
C VAL A 57 15.51 11.69 9.62
N ARG A 58 14.40 12.16 10.19
CA ARG A 58 14.37 12.67 11.56
C ARG A 58 13.56 11.70 12.43
N PRO A 59 14.17 11.01 13.40
CA PRO A 59 13.45 10.15 14.33
C PRO A 59 12.47 10.94 15.20
N ASP A 60 11.52 10.23 15.80
CA ASP A 60 10.62 10.76 16.82
C ASP A 60 11.40 11.27 18.05
N ILE A 61 10.90 12.33 18.69
CA ILE A 61 11.44 12.91 19.93
C ILE A 61 10.61 12.38 21.10
N PRO A 62 11.23 11.92 22.20
CA PRO A 62 10.50 11.38 23.36
C PRO A 62 9.35 12.27 23.86
N THR A 63 8.29 11.62 24.33
CA THR A 63 7.02 12.20 24.79
C THR A 63 7.19 13.43 25.68
N GLY A 64 6.60 14.56 25.26
CA GLY A 64 6.61 15.84 26.00
C GLY A 64 6.76 17.10 25.13
N THR A 65 7.18 16.94 23.87
CA THR A 65 7.26 18.03 22.88
C THR A 65 6.04 18.03 21.95
N LYS A 66 5.59 19.22 21.53
CA LYS A 66 4.38 19.44 20.70
C LYS A 66 4.41 18.82 19.28
N LEU A 67 5.45 18.08 18.90
CA LEU A 67 5.62 17.49 17.57
C LEU A 67 6.27 16.09 17.69
N PRO A 68 5.50 15.03 17.99
CA PRO A 68 5.98 13.66 18.15
C PRO A 68 6.03 12.86 16.83
N ASP A 69 6.26 13.53 15.71
CA ASP A 69 6.14 12.89 14.39
C ASP A 69 7.52 12.60 13.80
N GLY A 70 7.79 11.32 13.53
CA GLY A 70 8.92 10.93 12.69
C GLY A 70 8.76 11.51 11.29
N LEU A 71 9.87 11.94 10.67
CA LEU A 71 9.86 12.59 9.36
C LEU A 71 10.83 11.94 8.39
N ILE A 72 10.43 11.90 7.12
CA ILE A 72 11.28 11.55 5.99
C ILE A 72 11.25 12.70 5.00
N LEU A 73 12.42 13.27 4.71
CA LEU A 73 12.60 14.23 3.63
C LEU A 73 13.03 13.47 2.37
N MET A 74 12.29 13.63 1.27
CA MET A 74 12.56 12.93 0.02
C MET A 74 12.21 13.77 -1.21
N THR A 75 12.66 13.33 -2.38
CA THR A 75 12.28 13.95 -3.65
C THR A 75 10.82 13.65 -3.99
N LYS A 76 10.10 14.64 -4.50
CA LYS A 76 8.81 14.45 -5.16
C LYS A 76 9.01 13.66 -6.46
N VAL A 77 8.08 12.77 -6.75
CA VAL A 77 7.96 12.11 -8.06
C VAL A 77 6.80 12.76 -8.81
N GLU A 78 7.03 13.19 -10.04
CA GLU A 78 6.00 13.78 -10.90
C GLU A 78 5.16 12.69 -11.57
N GLY A 79 3.86 12.96 -11.72
CA GLY A 79 2.90 12.02 -12.30
C GLY A 79 1.56 12.02 -11.56
N VAL A 80 0.72 11.06 -11.89
CA VAL A 80 -0.58 10.81 -11.25
C VAL A 80 -0.61 9.42 -10.64
N THR A 81 -1.51 9.16 -9.69
CA THR A 81 -1.66 7.80 -9.17
C THR A 81 -2.20 6.86 -10.26
N LEU A 82 -1.91 5.56 -10.18
CA LEU A 82 -2.54 4.57 -11.07
C LEU A 82 -4.07 4.58 -10.94
N GLN A 83 -4.60 4.90 -9.75
CA GLN A 83 -6.04 5.13 -9.56
C GLN A 83 -6.56 6.23 -10.49
N ASP A 84 -5.92 7.40 -10.49
CA ASP A 84 -6.34 8.53 -11.33
C ASP A 84 -6.11 8.25 -12.81
N TRP A 85 -4.99 7.59 -13.13
CA TRP A 85 -4.67 7.17 -14.49
C TRP A 85 -5.70 6.19 -15.07
N LEU A 86 -6.15 5.22 -14.27
CA LEU A 86 -7.22 4.29 -14.63
C LEU A 86 -8.57 5.01 -14.71
N TRP A 87 -8.83 5.92 -13.78
CA TRP A 87 -10.08 6.70 -13.77
C TRP A 87 -10.25 7.50 -15.06
N ALA A 88 -9.19 8.17 -15.53
CA ALA A 88 -9.21 8.91 -16.80
C ALA A 88 -9.47 8.02 -18.04
N ARG A 89 -9.21 6.72 -17.93
CA ARG A 89 -9.42 5.70 -18.97
C ARG A 89 -10.70 4.89 -18.79
N THR A 90 -11.45 5.16 -17.73
CA THR A 90 -12.69 4.45 -17.42
C THR A 90 -13.86 5.27 -17.92
N LYS A 91 -14.56 4.76 -18.94
CA LYS A 91 -15.76 5.37 -19.48
C LYS A 91 -16.98 4.79 -18.79
N TYR A 92 -17.81 5.69 -18.25
CA TYR A 92 -19.11 5.35 -17.71
C TYR A 92 -20.22 5.88 -18.62
N PRO A 93 -21.37 5.20 -18.70
CA PRO A 93 -22.51 5.72 -19.45
C PRO A 93 -22.99 7.05 -18.86
N PRO A 94 -23.60 7.95 -19.65
CA PRO A 94 -24.04 9.28 -19.18
C PRO A 94 -24.93 9.22 -17.93
N GLU A 95 -25.75 8.19 -17.79
CA GLU A 95 -26.66 7.97 -16.68
C GLU A 95 -25.91 7.76 -15.36
N PHE A 96 -24.74 7.12 -15.38
CA PHE A 96 -23.91 6.93 -14.18
C PHE A 96 -23.54 8.27 -13.53
N HIS A 97 -23.12 9.24 -14.34
CA HIS A 97 -22.71 10.58 -13.87
C HIS A 97 -23.87 11.32 -13.19
N ARG A 98 -25.10 11.11 -13.67
CA ARG A 98 -26.30 11.65 -13.01
C ARG A 98 -26.45 11.08 -11.60
N TYR A 99 -26.32 9.76 -11.43
CA TYR A 99 -26.46 9.13 -10.12
C TYR A 99 -25.32 9.45 -9.15
N ILE A 100 -24.08 9.60 -9.66
CA ILE A 100 -22.96 10.11 -8.84
C ILE A 100 -23.27 11.52 -8.32
N THR A 101 -23.81 12.39 -9.18
CA THR A 101 -24.22 13.75 -8.79
C THR A 101 -25.31 13.72 -7.72
N LEU A 102 -26.29 12.81 -7.83
CA LEU A 102 -27.34 12.63 -6.81
C LEU A 102 -26.78 12.12 -5.47
N LEU A 103 -25.78 11.23 -5.52
CA LEU A 103 -25.14 10.65 -4.35
C LEU A 103 -24.33 11.70 -3.57
N GLY A 104 -23.46 12.45 -4.25
CA GLY A 104 -22.59 13.47 -3.66
C GLY A 104 -23.25 14.85 -3.49
N GLY A 105 -24.43 15.04 -4.10
CA GLY A 105 -25.15 16.30 -4.08
C GLY A 105 -26.00 16.51 -2.81
N PRO A 106 -26.48 17.75 -2.60
CA PRO A 106 -27.34 18.08 -1.47
C PRO A 106 -28.66 17.30 -1.50
N PRO A 107 -29.28 16.99 -0.34
CA PRO A 107 -30.42 16.08 -0.25
C PRO A 107 -31.62 16.42 -1.15
N GLN A 108 -31.84 17.70 -1.44
CA GLN A 108 -32.95 18.19 -2.26
C GLN A 108 -32.88 17.71 -3.72
N MET A 109 -31.69 17.37 -4.23
CA MET A 109 -31.51 16.86 -5.59
C MET A 109 -32.04 15.43 -5.76
N ARG A 110 -32.13 14.65 -4.68
CA ARG A 110 -32.48 13.21 -4.72
C ARG A 110 -33.99 12.97 -4.82
N GLY A 111 -34.82 14.01 -4.63
CA GLY A 111 -36.27 13.86 -4.60
C GLY A 111 -36.69 12.83 -3.55
N LYS A 112 -37.37 11.76 -3.98
CA LYS A 112 -37.81 10.66 -3.10
C LYS A 112 -36.80 9.52 -2.98
N GLN A 113 -35.68 9.57 -3.71
CA GLN A 113 -34.72 8.48 -3.77
C GLN A 113 -33.79 8.50 -2.56
N SER A 114 -33.64 7.35 -1.91
CA SER A 114 -32.71 7.14 -0.81
C SER A 114 -31.27 6.96 -1.32
N LEU A 115 -30.29 7.21 -0.44
CA LEU A 115 -28.87 6.93 -0.74
C LEU A 115 -28.62 5.45 -1.04
N LYS A 116 -29.38 4.56 -0.41
CA LYS A 116 -29.28 3.12 -0.63
C LYS A 116 -29.70 2.75 -2.06
N GLU A 117 -30.85 3.24 -2.53
CA GLU A 117 -31.32 3.00 -3.90
C GLU A 117 -30.36 3.57 -4.94
N ILE A 118 -29.85 4.79 -4.72
CA ILE A 118 -28.84 5.39 -5.61
C ILE A 118 -27.57 4.53 -5.64
N SER A 119 -27.12 4.03 -4.48
CA SER A 119 -25.96 3.15 -4.38
C SER A 119 -26.18 1.79 -5.06
N GLU A 120 -27.38 1.24 -5.01
CA GLU A 120 -27.75 0.00 -5.73
C GLU A 120 -27.75 0.22 -7.25
N ILE A 121 -28.32 1.32 -7.74
CA ILE A 121 -28.31 1.68 -9.17
C ILE A 121 -26.88 1.92 -9.66
N LEU A 122 -26.03 2.61 -8.89
CA LEU A 122 -24.64 2.84 -9.27
C LEU A 122 -23.86 1.54 -9.47
N ARG A 123 -24.21 0.46 -8.75
CA ARG A 123 -23.59 -0.86 -8.90
C ARG A 123 -24.03 -1.61 -10.17
N THR A 124 -25.12 -1.21 -10.83
CA THR A 124 -25.59 -1.87 -12.06
C THR A 124 -24.88 -1.37 -13.30
N PHE A 125 -24.14 -0.25 -13.23
CA PHE A 125 -23.39 0.26 -14.36
C PHE A 125 -22.07 -0.46 -14.51
N GLU A 126 -21.82 -1.00 -15.71
CA GLU A 126 -20.55 -1.61 -16.06
C GLU A 126 -19.64 -0.58 -16.74
N PRO A 127 -18.52 -0.18 -16.13
CA PRO A 127 -17.56 0.69 -16.78
C PRO A 127 -16.83 -0.01 -17.92
N VAL A 128 -16.46 0.77 -18.95
CA VAL A 128 -15.55 0.33 -20.01
C VAL A 128 -14.18 0.93 -19.75
N LEU A 129 -13.20 0.09 -19.46
CA LEU A 129 -11.82 0.49 -19.26
C LEU A 129 -11.04 0.39 -20.58
N ASP A 130 -10.49 1.51 -21.06
CA ASP A 130 -9.65 1.57 -22.26
C ASP A 130 -8.17 1.52 -21.88
N LEU A 131 -7.52 0.38 -22.12
CA LEU A 131 -6.09 0.17 -21.89
C LEU A 131 -5.28 0.08 -23.18
N SER A 132 -5.79 0.62 -24.29
CA SER A 132 -5.11 0.57 -25.58
C SER A 132 -3.71 1.22 -25.54
N ASP A 133 -3.49 2.20 -24.66
CA ASP A 133 -2.21 2.86 -24.41
C ASP A 133 -1.44 2.31 -23.18
N GLY A 134 -1.97 1.28 -22.51
CA GLY A 134 -1.45 0.78 -21.23
C GLY A 134 -0.33 -0.25 -21.32
N ALA A 135 0.06 -0.66 -22.53
CA ALA A 135 0.98 -1.79 -22.73
C ALA A 135 2.34 -1.58 -22.03
N GLN A 136 2.93 -0.40 -22.16
CA GLN A 136 4.24 -0.11 -21.57
C GLN A 136 4.20 -0.07 -20.04
N LEU A 137 3.15 0.50 -19.46
CA LEU A 137 2.93 0.50 -18.01
C LEU A 137 2.77 -0.92 -17.46
N ILE A 138 2.00 -1.76 -18.16
CA ILE A 138 1.82 -3.18 -17.79
C ILE A 138 3.16 -3.90 -17.77
N ASP A 139 4.02 -3.66 -18.77
CA ASP A 139 5.32 -4.30 -18.86
C ASP A 139 6.30 -3.79 -17.79
N ASP A 140 6.28 -2.50 -17.47
CA ASP A 140 7.07 -1.94 -16.36
C ASP A 140 6.64 -2.52 -15.00
N LEU A 141 5.33 -2.65 -14.75
CA LEU A 141 4.80 -3.26 -13.53
C LEU A 141 5.17 -4.74 -13.42
N LYS A 142 5.07 -5.50 -14.53
CA LYS A 142 5.52 -6.90 -14.56
C LYS A 142 7.00 -7.01 -14.24
N ARG A 143 7.83 -6.14 -14.82
CA ARG A 143 9.28 -6.11 -14.57
C ARG A 143 9.57 -5.81 -13.11
N ALA A 144 8.94 -4.77 -12.55
CA ALA A 144 9.09 -4.39 -11.15
C ALA A 144 8.75 -5.54 -10.19
N LEU A 145 7.58 -6.17 -10.37
CA LEU A 145 7.19 -7.32 -9.55
C LEU A 145 8.12 -8.53 -9.71
N THR A 146 8.64 -8.76 -10.92
CA THR A 146 9.61 -9.83 -11.19
C THR A 146 10.93 -9.57 -10.46
N GLU A 147 11.44 -8.34 -10.51
CA GLU A 147 12.67 -7.94 -9.83
C GLU A 147 12.54 -8.08 -8.31
N LEU A 148 11.45 -7.59 -7.70
CA LEU A 148 11.19 -7.74 -6.27
C LEU A 148 11.26 -9.21 -5.81
N ARG A 149 10.61 -10.09 -6.57
CA ARG A 149 10.58 -11.54 -6.27
C ARG A 149 11.91 -12.22 -6.54
N SER A 150 12.80 -11.58 -7.29
CA SER A 150 14.14 -12.10 -7.60
C SER A 150 15.17 -11.72 -6.54
N ILE A 151 14.86 -10.77 -5.64
CA ILE A 151 15.75 -10.41 -4.52
C ILE A 151 15.90 -11.62 -3.59
N PRO A 152 17.13 -12.13 -3.36
CA PRO A 152 17.35 -13.30 -2.52
C PRO A 152 17.01 -13.00 -1.05
N PRO A 153 16.34 -13.92 -0.32
CA PRO A 153 16.01 -13.73 1.08
C PRO A 153 17.22 -13.91 2.01
N PRO A 154 17.29 -13.15 3.12
CA PRO A 154 18.22 -13.42 4.20
C PRO A 154 17.78 -14.71 4.91
N SER A 155 18.51 -15.79 4.65
CA SER A 155 18.50 -17.09 5.36
C SER A 155 17.19 -17.49 6.08
N GLY A 156 16.07 -17.59 5.35
CA GLY A 156 14.80 -18.12 5.88
C GLY A 156 14.06 -17.24 6.90
N GLU A 157 14.52 -16.01 7.13
CA GLU A 157 13.96 -15.08 8.13
C GLU A 157 12.83 -14.22 7.56
N VAL A 158 11.70 -14.12 8.29
CA VAL A 158 10.65 -13.12 8.01
C VAL A 158 11.09 -11.81 8.65
N SER A 159 11.40 -10.81 7.84
CA SER A 159 12.11 -9.61 8.31
C SER A 159 11.96 -8.41 7.36
N GLY A 160 12.36 -7.22 7.81
CA GLY A 160 12.66 -6.09 6.93
C GLY A 160 14.09 -6.17 6.36
N PRO A 161 14.51 -5.21 5.51
CA PRO A 161 15.86 -5.12 4.93
C PRO A 161 16.96 -5.38 5.94
N HIS A 162 17.94 -6.20 5.57
CA HIS A 162 19.10 -6.50 6.41
C HIS A 162 18.75 -7.16 7.76
N SER A 163 17.69 -7.96 7.80
CA SER A 163 17.19 -8.60 9.02
C SER A 163 16.83 -7.56 10.11
N LEU A 164 16.28 -6.42 9.70
CA LEU A 164 15.81 -5.35 10.59
C LEU A 164 14.30 -5.50 10.91
N PRO A 165 13.80 -4.77 11.93
CA PRO A 165 12.38 -4.68 12.21
C PRO A 165 11.57 -4.22 10.99
N PHE A 166 10.30 -4.62 10.96
CA PHE A 166 9.38 -4.31 9.86
C PHE A 166 8.00 -3.94 10.37
N ILE A 167 7.23 -3.19 9.58
CA ILE A 167 5.84 -2.89 9.91
C ILE A 167 4.96 -4.01 9.38
N TYR A 168 4.28 -4.68 10.30
CA TYR A 168 3.21 -5.62 10.01
C TYR A 168 1.86 -4.90 10.10
N MET A 169 1.08 -4.99 9.04
CA MET A 169 -0.25 -4.39 8.97
C MET A 169 -1.32 -5.49 8.97
N ARG A 170 -2.26 -5.40 9.90
CA ARG A 170 -3.42 -6.29 9.98
C ARG A 170 -4.68 -5.44 10.20
N TYR A 171 -5.58 -5.43 9.22
CA TYR A 171 -6.70 -4.48 9.19
C TYR A 171 -6.19 -3.03 9.28
N THR A 172 -6.65 -2.26 10.27
CA THR A 172 -6.22 -0.89 10.51
C THR A 172 -5.05 -0.79 11.50
N ASP A 173 -4.62 -1.91 12.10
CA ASP A 173 -3.53 -1.94 13.06
C ASP A 173 -2.18 -2.11 12.36
N ARG A 174 -1.19 -1.31 12.80
CA ARG A 174 0.17 -1.27 12.26
C ARG A 174 1.15 -1.41 13.42
N ARG A 175 1.85 -2.55 13.48
CA ARG A 175 2.81 -2.88 14.54
C ARG A 175 4.22 -3.01 13.98
N VAL A 176 5.20 -2.50 14.72
CA VAL A 176 6.61 -2.78 14.44
C VAL A 176 6.95 -4.13 15.04
N LEU A 177 7.31 -5.10 14.21
CA LEU A 177 7.71 -6.43 14.63
C LEU A 177 9.22 -6.63 14.48
N GLN A 178 9.78 -7.42 15.38
CA GLN A 178 11.15 -7.89 15.28
C GLN A 178 11.24 -9.03 14.24
N PRO A 179 12.42 -9.26 13.63
CA PRO A 179 12.64 -10.38 12.72
C PRO A 179 12.29 -11.74 13.35
N PHE A 180 11.65 -12.60 12.56
CA PHE A 180 11.38 -13.98 12.95
C PHE A 180 12.37 -14.93 12.29
N LYS A 181 12.94 -15.84 13.09
CA LYS A 181 13.93 -16.83 12.63
C LYS A 181 13.39 -17.86 11.64
N SER A 182 12.07 -17.98 11.54
CA SER A 182 11.45 -18.88 10.56
C SER A 182 10.03 -18.43 10.24
N ILE A 183 9.56 -18.91 9.08
CA ILE A 183 8.16 -18.84 8.66
C ILE A 183 7.22 -19.42 9.72
N ARG A 184 7.60 -20.52 10.37
CA ARG A 184 6.81 -21.15 11.43
C ARG A 184 6.62 -20.21 12.61
N ALA A 185 7.69 -19.58 13.09
CA ALA A 185 7.61 -18.63 14.20
C ALA A 185 6.71 -17.43 13.87
N PHE A 186 6.75 -16.95 12.63
CA PHE A 186 5.83 -15.91 12.18
C PHE A 186 4.38 -16.39 12.15
N HIS A 187 4.10 -17.59 11.65
CA HIS A 187 2.75 -18.16 11.66
C HIS A 187 2.20 -18.40 13.07
N ASP A 188 3.04 -18.88 14.00
CA ASP A 188 2.64 -19.08 15.39
C ASP A 188 2.22 -17.76 16.04
N MET A 189 2.94 -16.67 15.75
CA MET A 189 2.53 -15.31 16.14
C MET A 189 1.18 -14.92 15.52
N LEU A 190 0.99 -15.14 14.22
CA LEU A 190 -0.29 -14.83 13.53
C LEU A 190 -1.48 -15.58 14.12
N LEU A 191 -1.29 -16.83 14.55
CA LEU A 191 -2.31 -17.63 15.21
C LEU A 191 -2.63 -17.09 16.59
N SER A 192 -1.61 -16.75 17.38
CA SER A 192 -1.80 -16.18 18.73
C SER A 192 -2.61 -14.88 18.71
N ASP A 193 -2.49 -14.08 17.65
CA ASP A 193 -3.24 -12.83 17.44
C ASP A 193 -4.75 -13.02 17.20
N VAL A 194 -5.23 -14.20 16.79
CA VAL A 194 -6.64 -14.44 16.42
C VAL A 194 -7.37 -15.50 17.25
N SER A 195 -6.64 -16.17 18.13
CA SER A 195 -7.18 -17.31 18.87
C SER A 195 -7.44 -16.98 20.33
N TRP A 196 -8.62 -17.37 20.81
CA TRP A 196 -8.77 -17.75 22.21
C TRP A 196 -7.86 -18.96 22.47
N GLU A 197 -7.13 -18.99 23.59
CA GLU A 197 -6.16 -20.05 23.90
C GLU A 197 -6.75 -21.46 23.72
N SER A 198 -8.02 -21.65 24.08
CA SER A 198 -8.75 -22.92 23.94
C SER A 198 -8.94 -23.41 22.49
N ARG A 199 -8.76 -22.54 21.49
CA ARG A 199 -8.93 -22.85 20.06
C ARG A 199 -7.60 -23.08 19.35
N ILE A 200 -6.46 -22.76 19.98
CA ILE A 200 -5.12 -22.93 19.40
C ILE A 200 -4.87 -24.37 18.92
N PRO A 201 -5.16 -25.44 19.69
CA PRO A 201 -4.87 -26.80 19.24
C PRO A 201 -5.60 -27.16 17.94
N ARG A 202 -6.87 -26.76 17.81
CA ARG A 202 -7.67 -26.99 16.60
C ARG A 202 -7.15 -26.18 15.42
N LEU A 203 -6.74 -24.92 15.64
CA LEU A 203 -6.18 -24.08 14.59
C LEU A 203 -4.83 -24.61 14.09
N GLN A 204 -3.97 -25.08 14.98
CA GLN A 204 -2.71 -25.73 14.62
C GLN A 204 -2.95 -27.00 13.79
N GLN A 205 -3.94 -27.82 14.15
CA GLN A 205 -4.32 -28.99 13.35
C GLN A 205 -4.79 -28.59 11.94
N LEU A 206 -5.61 -27.54 11.83
CA LEU A 206 -6.07 -27.02 10.54
C LEU A 206 -4.95 -26.36 9.73
N ALA A 207 -3.94 -25.79 10.40
CA ALA A 207 -2.79 -25.15 9.77
C ALA A 207 -1.67 -26.13 9.38
N SER A 208 -1.69 -27.37 9.89
CA SER A 208 -0.67 -28.38 9.58
C SER A 208 -0.41 -28.54 8.07
N PRO A 209 -1.44 -28.66 7.20
CA PRO A 209 -1.19 -28.79 5.75
C PRO A 209 -0.55 -27.55 5.13
N VAL A 210 -0.69 -26.38 5.77
CA VAL A 210 0.01 -25.16 5.35
C VAL A 210 1.48 -25.29 5.73
N TYR A 211 1.81 -25.74 6.94
CA TYR A 211 3.19 -25.90 7.40
C TYR A 211 3.99 -26.95 6.64
N ASP A 212 3.33 -27.98 6.12
CA ASP A 212 3.98 -29.09 5.40
C ASP A 212 4.38 -28.72 3.97
N LYS A 213 3.92 -27.57 3.45
CA LYS A 213 4.29 -27.07 2.13
C LYS A 213 5.63 -26.32 2.20
N PRO A 214 6.54 -26.52 1.23
CA PRO A 214 7.73 -25.68 1.13
C PRO A 214 7.31 -24.24 0.82
N HIS A 215 7.68 -23.34 1.71
CA HIS A 215 7.40 -21.92 1.56
C HIS A 215 8.64 -21.18 1.11
N ARG A 216 8.47 -20.30 0.11
CA ARG A 216 9.51 -19.38 -0.33
C ARG A 216 9.19 -17.96 0.12
N LEU A 217 10.19 -17.31 0.68
CA LEU A 217 10.15 -15.89 1.00
C LEU A 217 10.43 -15.06 -0.25
N TYR A 218 9.67 -13.99 -0.40
CA TYR A 218 9.86 -12.99 -1.43
C TYR A 218 9.87 -11.62 -0.78
N PHE A 219 10.75 -10.74 -1.26
CA PHE A 219 10.64 -9.34 -0.90
C PHE A 219 9.33 -8.80 -1.50
N SER A 220 8.48 -8.25 -0.65
CA SER A 220 7.12 -7.83 -1.00
C SER A 220 6.87 -6.43 -0.46
N HIS A 221 6.12 -5.63 -1.21
CA HIS A 221 5.71 -4.30 -0.76
C HIS A 221 4.68 -4.35 0.38
N CYS A 222 3.82 -5.37 0.40
CA CYS A 222 2.77 -5.61 1.41
C CYS A 222 1.67 -4.54 1.57
N ASP A 223 1.68 -3.50 0.74
CA ASP A 223 0.61 -2.50 0.59
C ASP A 223 0.59 -1.95 -0.84
N LEU A 224 0.76 -2.83 -1.82
CA LEU A 224 0.79 -2.42 -3.23
C LEU A 224 -0.63 -2.18 -3.72
N THR A 225 -1.06 -0.93 -3.62
CA THR A 225 -2.36 -0.45 -4.11
C THR A 225 -2.16 0.50 -5.28
N LYS A 226 -3.22 0.70 -6.05
CA LYS A 226 -3.29 1.68 -7.16
C LYS A 226 -3.01 3.13 -6.75
N THR A 227 -3.09 3.48 -5.47
CA THR A 227 -2.70 4.79 -4.96
C THR A 227 -1.20 4.90 -4.69
N ASN A 228 -0.51 3.77 -4.54
CA ASN A 228 0.93 3.67 -4.26
C ASN A 228 1.78 3.47 -5.52
N VAL A 229 1.15 3.52 -6.70
CA VAL A 229 1.82 3.49 -8.00
C VAL A 229 1.64 4.84 -8.66
N ILE A 230 2.74 5.48 -9.06
CA ILE A 230 2.74 6.75 -9.78
C ILE A 230 3.04 6.49 -11.26
N VAL A 231 2.21 7.04 -12.13
CA VAL A 231 2.31 6.96 -13.58
C VAL A 231 2.72 8.32 -14.13
N SER A 232 3.75 8.34 -14.96
CA SER A 232 4.23 9.55 -15.61
C SER A 232 3.29 10.00 -16.72
N GLU A 233 3.48 11.24 -17.19
CA GLU A 233 2.68 11.83 -18.27
C GLU A 233 2.73 11.01 -19.58
N ASP A 234 3.87 10.36 -19.85
CA ASP A 234 4.06 9.47 -21.00
C ASP A 234 3.51 8.04 -20.79
N GLY A 235 2.78 7.79 -19.70
CA GLY A 235 2.11 6.52 -19.43
C GLY A 235 3.06 5.41 -18.98
N ARG A 236 4.19 5.74 -18.34
CA ARG A 236 5.18 4.80 -17.79
C ARG A 236 5.11 4.73 -16.28
N LEU A 237 5.76 3.71 -15.70
CA LEU A 237 5.93 3.64 -14.25
C LEU A 237 6.90 4.74 -13.79
N ALA A 238 6.38 5.76 -13.11
CA ALA A 238 7.19 6.86 -12.57
C ALA A 238 7.74 6.56 -11.18
N ALA A 239 6.97 5.88 -10.32
CA ALA A 239 7.45 5.34 -9.06
C ALA A 239 6.50 4.31 -8.45
N ILE A 240 7.03 3.47 -7.57
CA ILE A 240 6.25 2.82 -6.51
C ILE A 240 6.62 3.49 -5.19
N VAL A 241 5.64 3.88 -4.39
CA VAL A 241 5.81 4.67 -3.16
C VAL A 241 5.18 3.97 -1.96
N ASP A 242 5.42 4.48 -0.75
CA ASP A 242 4.87 3.97 0.52
C ASP A 242 5.37 2.57 0.90
N TRP A 243 6.70 2.42 0.92
CA TRP A 243 7.38 1.14 1.20
C TRP A 243 7.42 0.77 2.69
N GLU A 244 6.64 1.40 3.55
CA GLU A 244 6.77 1.28 5.01
C GLU A 244 6.48 -0.14 5.54
N THR A 245 5.65 -0.92 4.84
CA THR A 245 5.28 -2.30 5.19
C THR A 245 6.10 -3.36 4.46
N ALA A 246 7.09 -2.95 3.67
CA ALA A 246 7.86 -3.86 2.84
C ALA A 246 8.85 -4.72 3.65
N GLY A 247 9.11 -5.93 3.13
CA GLY A 247 9.98 -6.92 3.78
C GLY A 247 9.95 -8.28 3.10
N TRP A 248 10.64 -9.26 3.67
CA TRP A 248 10.55 -10.66 3.26
C TRP A 248 9.34 -11.31 3.92
N PHE A 249 8.34 -11.57 3.10
CA PHE A 249 7.12 -12.24 3.51
C PHE A 249 6.89 -13.49 2.66
N LEU A 250 5.94 -14.28 3.13
CA LEU A 250 5.38 -15.38 2.36
C LEU A 250 4.60 -14.82 1.17
N SER A 251 4.74 -15.47 0.02
CA SER A 251 3.80 -15.24 -1.08
C SER A 251 2.40 -15.70 -0.65
N ILE A 252 1.48 -14.77 -0.40
CA ILE A 252 0.03 -15.04 -0.35
C ILE A 252 -0.36 -15.45 -1.78
N GLY A 253 -0.25 -16.74 -2.06
CA GLY A 253 -0.51 -17.32 -3.38
C GLY A 253 -0.56 -18.85 -3.41
N SER A 254 -0.41 -19.53 -2.27
CA SER A 254 -0.46 -20.99 -2.17
C SER A 254 -1.58 -21.54 -1.27
N LEU A 255 -2.52 -20.69 -0.84
CA LEU A 255 -3.85 -21.11 -0.42
C LEU A 255 -4.74 -21.18 -1.67
N ARG A 256 -4.45 -22.15 -2.53
CA ARG A 256 -5.45 -22.72 -3.45
C ARG A 256 -6.19 -23.82 -2.71
#